data_AF-A0A1R0ZMX7-F1
#
_entry.id   AF-A0A1R0ZMX7-F1
#
_cell.length_a   1.000
_cell.length_b   1.000
_cell.length_c   1.000
_cell.angle_alpha   90.00
_cell.angle_beta   90.00
_cell.angle_gamma   90.00
#
_symmetry.space_group_name_H-M   'P 1'
#
loop_
_entity.id
_entity.type
_entity.pdbx_description
1 polymer ?
#
loop_
_entity_poly.entity_id
_entity_poly.type
_entity_poly.pdbx_seq_one_letter_code
_entity_poly.pdbx_strand_id
1 'polypeptide(L)'
;MEKNALRGDIICMLKKNGVLRELVTNRILFLMLLPALIFFLINSYVPMVGIYYAFTRFDFNTSLFNSQFVGLDNFKFLWKSGVLARLTLNTVGYNIVFILLGNVLAIALAILLSELRLQWFKKLTQSIMFLPYFVSFVILSVIVYNVFNYESGFLNSTLKSFGYESLDVYNTPWVWVFLIIIFYLWKNIGYSMVIYLASITGISEEYYEAAKIDGANIFQRIWYITVPMLKTTFVMLLLFALGSIMKGQFDLFYQLIGNNGVLYNTTDILDTYVYRSLKVTFDIGMSTAAGLYQSLFGFVLIMTVNYIIKKINDEYALF
;
A
#
# COMPACT_ATOMS: atom_id res chain seq x y z
N MET A 1 40.01 -12.40 41.67
CA MET A 1 40.81 -11.41 40.93
C MET A 1 40.61 -11.48 39.41
N GLU A 2 40.13 -12.60 38.86
CA GLU A 2 39.95 -12.85 37.41
C GLU A 2 38.77 -12.09 36.74
N LYS A 3 37.66 -11.84 37.47
CA LYS A 3 36.48 -11.12 36.92
C LYS A 3 36.71 -9.62 36.66
N ASN A 4 37.69 -9.00 37.32
CA ASN A 4 38.01 -7.58 37.11
C ASN A 4 38.98 -7.35 35.94
N ALA A 5 39.76 -8.36 35.55
CA ALA A 5 40.64 -8.30 34.38
C ALA A 5 39.83 -8.37 33.06
N LEU A 6 38.90 -9.32 32.97
CA LEU A 6 37.99 -9.46 31.81
C LEU A 6 37.09 -8.23 31.59
N ARG A 7 36.66 -7.57 32.69
CA ARG A 7 35.88 -6.34 32.60
C ARG A 7 36.73 -5.13 32.18
N GLY A 8 38.02 -5.12 32.55
CA GLY A 8 39.00 -4.14 32.10
C GLY A 8 39.29 -4.25 30.60
N ASP A 9 39.43 -5.46 30.08
CA ASP A 9 39.73 -5.72 28.66
C ASP A 9 38.56 -5.40 27.73
N ILE A 10 37.31 -5.68 28.14
CA ILE A 10 36.10 -5.29 27.37
C ILE A 10 35.94 -3.76 27.37
N ILE A 11 36.21 -3.10 28.49
CA ILE A 11 36.16 -1.62 28.59
C ILE A 11 37.33 -0.98 27.81
N CYS A 12 38.47 -1.66 27.70
CA CYS A 12 39.62 -1.22 26.90
C CYS A 12 39.37 -1.34 25.39
N MET A 13 38.68 -2.40 24.92
CA MET A 13 38.28 -2.50 23.50
C MET A 13 37.22 -1.46 23.08
N LEU A 14 36.41 -0.97 24.02
CA LEU A 14 35.42 0.08 23.78
C LEU A 14 36.02 1.50 23.76
N LYS A 15 37.31 1.66 24.07
CA LYS A 15 37.94 2.97 24.18
C LYS A 15 38.83 3.26 22.96
N LYS A 16 38.31 4.11 22.06
CA LYS A 16 38.98 4.73 20.89
C LYS A 16 39.28 3.83 19.68
N ASN A 17 38.25 3.29 19.05
CA ASN A 17 38.31 3.05 17.61
C ASN A 17 37.58 4.21 16.93
N GLY A 18 38.33 5.12 16.31
CA GLY A 18 37.72 6.19 15.51
C GLY A 18 37.02 5.61 14.28
N VAL A 19 36.01 6.31 13.76
CA VAL A 19 35.25 5.93 12.55
C VAL A 19 36.17 5.51 11.39
N LEU A 20 37.31 6.18 11.23
CA LEU A 20 38.34 5.87 10.23
C LEU A 20 39.00 4.50 10.44
N ARG A 21 39.26 4.09 11.68
CA ARG A 21 39.84 2.78 11.98
C ARG A 21 38.84 1.67 11.67
N GLU A 22 37.57 1.91 12.00
CA GLU A 22 36.48 0.97 11.72
C GLU A 22 36.20 0.81 10.22
N LEU A 23 36.27 1.91 9.45
CA LEU A 23 36.20 1.90 7.98
C LEU A 23 37.34 1.10 7.34
N VAL A 24 38.56 1.23 7.86
CA VAL A 24 39.73 0.50 7.32
C VAL A 24 39.69 -0.98 7.72
N THR A 25 39.34 -1.29 8.98
CA THR A 25 39.22 -2.66 9.48
C THR A 25 38.10 -3.43 8.76
N ASN A 26 36.95 -2.80 8.54
CA ASN A 26 35.79 -3.41 7.89
C ASN A 26 35.63 -3.02 6.40
N ARG A 27 36.73 -2.66 5.73
CA ARG A 27 36.72 -2.12 4.36
C ARG A 27 35.95 -2.96 3.34
N ILE A 28 35.96 -4.29 3.48
CA ILE A 28 35.26 -5.21 2.57
C ILE A 28 33.74 -5.10 2.75
N LEU A 29 33.25 -5.00 3.99
CA LEU A 29 31.83 -4.81 4.29
C LEU A 29 31.34 -3.45 3.75
N PHE A 30 32.14 -2.40 3.92
CA PHE A 30 31.81 -1.09 3.36
C PHE A 30 31.84 -1.08 1.82
N LEU A 31 32.78 -1.78 1.19
CA LEU A 31 32.82 -1.95 -0.28
C LEU A 31 31.59 -2.70 -0.81
N MET A 32 31.10 -3.72 -0.10
CA MET A 32 29.85 -4.42 -0.47
C MET A 32 28.61 -3.54 -0.31
N LEU A 33 28.63 -2.62 0.63
CA LEU A 33 27.52 -1.70 0.92
C LEU A 33 27.51 -0.48 -0.02
N LEU A 34 28.65 -0.16 -0.64
CA LEU A 34 28.85 1.02 -1.48
C LEU A 34 27.91 1.07 -2.71
N PRO A 35 27.68 -0.01 -3.48
CA PRO A 35 26.72 0.02 -4.60
C PRO A 35 25.29 0.35 -4.16
N ALA A 36 24.86 -0.17 -3.01
CA ALA A 36 23.55 0.14 -2.45
C ALA A 36 23.45 1.61 -2.02
N LEU A 37 24.47 2.13 -1.34
CA LEU A 37 24.52 3.55 -0.98
C LEU A 37 24.48 4.47 -2.20
N ILE A 38 25.28 4.18 -3.23
CA ILE A 38 25.28 4.96 -4.48
C ILE A 38 23.88 4.94 -5.11
N PHE A 39 23.25 3.77 -5.16
CA PHE A 39 21.90 3.64 -5.70
C PHE A 39 20.90 4.54 -4.96
N PHE A 40 20.88 4.52 -3.62
CA PHE A 40 19.99 5.37 -2.82
C PHE A 40 20.34 6.86 -2.93
N LEU A 41 21.63 7.22 -2.94
CA LEU A 41 22.05 8.61 -3.08
C LEU A 41 21.56 9.18 -4.42
N ILE A 42 21.78 8.46 -5.52
CA ILE A 42 21.41 8.92 -6.86
C ILE A 42 19.90 8.86 -7.10
N ASN A 43 19.21 7.79 -6.68
CA ASN A 43 17.80 7.57 -7.04
C ASN A 43 16.81 8.07 -5.99
N SER A 44 17.23 8.27 -4.74
CA SER A 44 16.34 8.71 -3.65
C SER A 44 16.69 10.10 -3.13
N TYR A 45 17.97 10.42 -2.91
CA TYR A 45 18.37 11.71 -2.32
C TYR A 45 18.57 12.83 -3.36
N VAL A 46 19.19 12.55 -4.51
CA VAL A 46 19.37 13.56 -5.56
C VAL A 46 18.01 14.12 -6.06
N PRO A 47 16.96 13.32 -6.30
CA PRO A 47 15.65 13.85 -6.67
C PRO A 47 15.00 14.75 -5.61
N MET A 48 15.41 14.66 -4.34
CA MET A 48 14.88 15.55 -3.29
C MET A 48 15.22 17.02 -3.52
N VAL A 49 16.27 17.33 -4.29
CA VAL A 49 16.55 18.71 -4.72
C VAL A 49 15.36 19.29 -5.49
N GLY A 50 14.62 18.44 -6.23
CA GLY A 50 13.41 18.82 -6.96
C GLY A 50 12.25 19.26 -6.06
N ILE A 51 12.27 18.96 -4.75
CA ILE A 51 11.27 19.47 -3.79
C ILE A 51 11.25 21.01 -3.79
N TYR A 52 12.36 21.65 -4.16
CA TYR A 52 12.45 23.10 -4.33
C TYR A 52 11.33 23.66 -5.24
N TYR A 53 10.94 22.93 -6.28
CA TYR A 53 9.87 23.36 -7.20
C TYR A 53 8.51 23.53 -6.53
N ALA A 54 8.26 22.88 -5.38
CA ALA A 54 7.03 23.10 -4.63
C ALA A 54 6.89 24.54 -4.13
N PHE A 55 8.00 25.26 -3.98
CA PHE A 55 8.05 26.62 -3.43
C PHE A 55 8.33 27.69 -4.49
N THR A 56 8.42 27.30 -5.75
CA THR A 56 8.64 28.23 -6.87
C THR A 56 7.49 28.19 -7.86
N ARG A 57 7.36 29.28 -8.62
CA ARG A 57 6.54 29.30 -9.83
C ARG A 57 7.41 28.83 -10.97
N PHE A 58 7.32 27.53 -11.26
CA PHE A 58 8.09 26.92 -12.34
C PHE A 58 7.65 27.46 -13.71
N ASP A 59 8.63 27.82 -14.52
CA ASP A 59 8.46 28.16 -15.94
C ASP A 59 9.59 27.48 -16.71
N PHE A 60 9.25 26.81 -17.82
CA PHE A 60 10.21 26.10 -18.68
C PHE A 60 11.30 27.02 -19.24
N ASN A 61 11.07 28.32 -19.29
CA ASN A 61 12.04 29.32 -19.74
C ASN A 61 13.07 29.71 -18.67
N THR A 62 12.90 29.25 -17.43
CA THR A 62 13.76 29.60 -16.30
C THR A 62 14.54 28.40 -15.80
N SER A 63 15.80 28.61 -15.41
CA SER A 63 16.62 27.58 -14.75
C SER A 63 16.10 27.31 -13.33
N LEU A 64 16.41 26.12 -12.80
CA LEU A 64 16.00 25.60 -11.49
C LEU A 64 16.04 26.63 -10.36
N PHE A 65 17.15 27.37 -10.27
CA PHE A 65 17.38 28.35 -9.21
C PHE A 65 17.01 29.79 -9.60
N ASN A 66 16.58 30.00 -10.85
CA ASN A 66 16.17 31.31 -11.36
C ASN A 66 14.65 31.48 -11.43
N SER A 67 13.87 30.41 -11.20
CA SER A 67 12.41 30.50 -11.10
C SER A 67 12.00 31.35 -9.89
N GLN A 68 10.93 32.13 -10.04
CA GLN A 68 10.43 33.02 -8.99
C GLN A 68 10.02 32.21 -7.75
N PHE A 69 10.63 32.50 -6.60
CA PHE A 69 10.24 31.90 -5.33
C PHE A 69 8.90 32.49 -4.86
N VAL A 70 7.90 31.64 -4.67
CA VAL A 70 6.52 32.01 -4.27
C VAL A 70 6.14 31.47 -2.89
N GLY A 71 7.09 30.85 -2.18
CA GLY A 71 6.87 30.33 -0.83
C GLY A 71 5.77 29.28 -0.80
N LEU A 72 4.71 29.51 -0.02
CA LEU A 72 3.62 28.54 0.19
C LEU A 72 2.42 28.72 -0.76
N ASP A 73 2.53 29.55 -1.78
CA ASP A 73 1.39 29.90 -2.64
C ASP A 73 0.80 28.68 -3.37
N ASN A 74 1.64 27.75 -3.85
CA ASN A 74 1.18 26.50 -4.48
C ASN A 74 0.32 25.67 -3.50
N PHE A 75 0.76 25.53 -2.25
CA PHE A 75 0.01 24.83 -1.19
C PHE A 75 -1.31 25.54 -0.87
N LYS A 76 -1.29 26.87 -0.78
CA LYS A 76 -2.46 27.68 -0.50
C LYS A 76 -3.50 27.57 -1.61
N PHE A 77 -3.07 27.55 -2.88
CA PHE A 77 -3.96 27.34 -4.02
C PHE A 77 -4.58 25.94 -3.99
N LEU A 78 -3.76 24.92 -3.78
CA LEU A 78 -4.16 23.52 -3.66
C LEU A 78 -5.18 23.27 -2.53
N TRP A 79 -5.01 23.95 -1.39
CA TRP A 79 -5.96 23.89 -0.27
C TRP A 79 -7.24 24.67 -0.55
N LYS A 80 -7.14 25.93 -0.99
CA LYS A 80 -8.31 26.80 -1.23
C LYS A 80 -9.21 26.31 -2.36
N SER A 81 -8.65 25.63 -3.36
CA SER A 81 -9.41 25.00 -4.46
C SER A 81 -10.20 23.76 -4.02
N GLY A 82 -10.00 23.26 -2.79
CA GLY A 82 -10.62 22.03 -2.29
C GLY A 82 -10.02 20.75 -2.88
N VAL A 83 -9.05 20.86 -3.80
CA VAL A 83 -8.41 19.73 -4.48
C VAL A 83 -7.69 18.84 -3.46
N LEU A 84 -6.84 19.41 -2.59
CA LEU A 84 -6.13 18.60 -1.59
C LEU A 84 -7.05 17.84 -0.65
N ALA A 85 -8.11 18.48 -0.16
CA ALA A 85 -9.05 17.84 0.75
C ALA A 85 -9.72 16.63 0.08
N ARG A 86 -10.20 16.81 -1.17
CA ARG A 86 -10.81 15.72 -1.94
C ARG A 86 -9.82 14.59 -2.23
N LEU A 87 -8.62 14.91 -2.71
CA LEU A 87 -7.60 13.91 -3.02
C LEU A 87 -7.17 13.13 -1.79
N THR A 88 -7.02 13.81 -0.65
CA THR A 88 -6.69 13.18 0.63
C THR A 88 -7.83 12.26 1.08
N LEU A 89 -9.08 12.73 1.02
CA LEU A 89 -10.26 11.94 1.39
C LEU A 89 -10.40 10.70 0.51
N ASN A 90 -10.21 10.82 -0.80
CA ASN A 90 -10.26 9.68 -1.71
C ASN A 90 -9.11 8.71 -1.41
N THR A 91 -7.86 9.21 -1.31
CA THR A 91 -6.68 8.37 -1.09
C THR A 91 -6.78 7.59 0.22
N VAL A 92 -7.07 8.28 1.32
CA VAL A 92 -7.22 7.65 2.64
C VAL A 92 -8.48 6.80 2.70
N GLY A 93 -9.60 7.27 2.16
CA GLY A 93 -10.88 6.56 2.16
C GLY A 93 -10.80 5.22 1.44
N TYR A 94 -10.28 5.19 0.20
CA TYR A 94 -10.06 3.94 -0.52
C TYR A 94 -9.09 3.03 0.22
N ASN A 95 -7.97 3.54 0.70
CA ASN A 95 -7.00 2.70 1.42
C ASN A 95 -7.57 2.12 2.71
N ILE A 96 -8.38 2.86 3.48
CA ILE A 96 -9.08 2.31 4.65
C ILE A 96 -9.99 1.16 4.23
N VAL A 97 -10.79 1.33 3.18
CA VAL A 97 -11.71 0.29 2.70
C VAL A 97 -10.93 -0.93 2.19
N PHE A 98 -9.87 -0.72 1.41
CA PHE A 98 -8.98 -1.78 0.93
C PHE A 98 -8.35 -2.57 2.06
N ILE A 99 -7.88 -1.88 3.11
CA ILE A 99 -7.27 -2.51 4.29
C ILE A 99 -8.32 -3.30 5.05
N LEU A 100 -9.46 -2.70 5.40
CA LEU A 100 -10.48 -3.35 6.22
C LEU A 100 -11.12 -4.53 5.49
N LEU A 101 -11.68 -4.29 4.29
CA LEU A 101 -12.33 -5.36 3.53
C LEU A 101 -11.32 -6.40 3.04
N GLY A 102 -10.14 -5.97 2.60
CA GLY A 102 -9.09 -6.87 2.12
C GLY A 102 -8.66 -7.85 3.21
N ASN A 103 -8.38 -7.36 4.42
CA ASN A 103 -7.98 -8.23 5.52
C ASN A 103 -9.12 -9.12 6.00
N VAL A 104 -10.32 -8.57 6.20
CA VAL A 104 -11.48 -9.35 6.67
C VAL A 104 -11.81 -10.48 5.70
N LEU A 105 -11.89 -10.19 4.40
CA LEU A 105 -12.19 -11.20 3.40
C LEU A 105 -11.05 -12.20 3.21
N ALA A 106 -9.79 -11.77 3.29
CA ALA A 106 -8.64 -12.66 3.23
C ALA A 106 -8.60 -13.65 4.40
N ILE A 107 -8.87 -13.18 5.63
CA ILE A 107 -8.98 -14.04 6.82
C ILE A 107 -10.15 -15.02 6.66
N ALA A 108 -11.31 -14.53 6.25
CA ALA A 108 -12.49 -15.38 6.05
C ALA A 108 -12.21 -16.50 5.03
N LEU A 109 -11.61 -16.17 3.88
CA LEU A 109 -11.24 -17.16 2.86
C LEU A 109 -10.15 -18.12 3.37
N ALA A 110 -9.16 -17.62 4.11
CA ALA A 110 -8.10 -18.46 4.67
C ALA A 110 -8.67 -19.52 5.65
N ILE A 111 -9.59 -19.12 6.52
CA ILE A 111 -10.28 -20.02 7.46
C ILE A 111 -11.16 -21.03 6.70
N LEU A 112 -11.91 -20.57 5.69
CA LEU A 112 -12.72 -21.48 4.86
C LEU A 112 -11.86 -22.52 4.16
N LEU A 113 -10.72 -22.12 3.59
CA LEU A 113 -9.76 -23.02 2.95
C LEU A 113 -9.04 -23.93 3.93
N SER A 114 -8.79 -23.50 5.17
CA SER A 114 -8.14 -24.35 6.17
C SER A 114 -9.01 -25.53 6.58
N GLU A 115 -10.33 -25.35 6.62
CA GLU A 115 -11.30 -26.39 6.98
C GLU A 115 -11.65 -27.35 5.81
N LEU A 116 -11.16 -27.09 4.58
CA LEU A 116 -11.38 -28.00 3.45
C LEU A 116 -10.61 -29.31 3.63
N ARG A 117 -11.36 -30.42 3.66
CA ARG A 117 -10.79 -31.78 3.80
C ARG A 117 -10.08 -32.28 2.54
N LEU A 118 -10.60 -31.94 1.36
CA LEU A 118 -10.08 -32.41 0.08
C LEU A 118 -8.86 -31.59 -0.34
N GLN A 119 -7.67 -32.17 -0.16
CA GLN A 119 -6.39 -31.50 -0.39
C GLN A 119 -6.19 -31.02 -1.83
N TRP A 120 -6.63 -31.81 -2.83
CA TRP A 120 -6.54 -31.40 -4.24
C TRP A 120 -7.44 -30.19 -4.54
N PHE A 121 -8.64 -30.16 -3.97
CA PHE A 121 -9.59 -29.06 -4.14
C PHE A 121 -9.04 -27.79 -3.48
N LYS A 122 -8.53 -27.90 -2.25
CA LYS A 122 -7.87 -26.78 -1.54
C LYS A 122 -6.74 -26.16 -2.36
N LYS A 123 -5.83 -26.98 -2.90
CA LYS A 123 -4.71 -26.51 -3.75
C LYS A 123 -5.22 -25.84 -5.03
N LEU A 124 -6.23 -26.40 -5.68
CA LEU A 124 -6.81 -25.83 -6.89
C LEU A 124 -7.48 -24.48 -6.62
N THR A 125 -8.31 -24.39 -5.57
CA THR A 125 -8.99 -23.15 -5.19
C THR A 125 -7.97 -22.08 -4.80
N GLN A 126 -6.92 -22.43 -4.04
CA GLN A 126 -5.83 -21.51 -3.69
C GLN A 126 -5.14 -20.93 -4.95
N SER A 127 -4.79 -21.79 -5.91
CA SER A 127 -4.15 -21.35 -7.16
C SER A 127 -5.05 -20.42 -7.97
N ILE A 128 -6.34 -20.74 -8.11
CA ILE A 128 -7.29 -19.90 -8.86
C ILE A 128 -7.47 -18.53 -8.18
N MET A 129 -7.63 -18.51 -6.86
CA MET A 129 -7.78 -17.25 -6.13
C MET A 129 -6.52 -16.39 -6.16
N PHE A 130 -5.33 -17.01 -6.22
CA PHE A 130 -4.06 -16.31 -6.27
C PHE A 130 -3.71 -15.80 -7.67
N LEU A 131 -4.19 -16.44 -8.73
CA LEU A 131 -3.88 -16.11 -10.14
C LEU A 131 -4.10 -14.62 -10.52
N PRO A 132 -5.21 -13.94 -10.13
CA PRO A 132 -5.43 -12.53 -10.44
C PRO A 132 -4.30 -11.60 -10.03
N TYR A 133 -3.57 -11.95 -8.96
CA TYR A 133 -2.45 -11.15 -8.46
C TYR A 133 -1.38 -10.90 -9.53
N PHE A 134 -1.18 -11.83 -10.46
CA PHE A 134 -0.18 -11.73 -11.52
C PHE A 134 -0.64 -10.97 -12.77
N VAL A 135 -1.93 -10.67 -12.91
CA VAL A 135 -2.48 -9.96 -14.08
C VAL A 135 -2.01 -8.50 -14.08
N SER A 136 -1.39 -7.97 -15.14
CA SER A 136 -0.99 -6.55 -15.12
C SER A 136 -2.21 -5.61 -15.03
N PHE A 137 -2.05 -4.42 -14.44
CA PHE A 137 -3.12 -3.43 -14.39
C PHE A 137 -3.55 -2.95 -15.79
N VAL A 138 -2.64 -3.01 -16.77
CA VAL A 138 -2.95 -2.71 -18.18
C VAL A 138 -3.86 -3.77 -18.79
N ILE A 139 -3.62 -5.05 -18.52
CA ILE A 139 -4.53 -6.12 -19.00
C ILE A 139 -5.89 -5.98 -18.31
N LEU A 140 -5.90 -5.68 -17.01
CA LEU A 140 -7.13 -5.44 -16.28
C LEU A 140 -7.93 -4.29 -16.91
N SER A 141 -7.31 -3.16 -17.28
CA SER A 141 -8.03 -2.06 -17.90
C SER A 141 -8.64 -2.42 -19.26
N VAL A 142 -7.95 -3.22 -20.07
CA VAL A 142 -8.49 -3.74 -21.34
C VAL A 142 -9.72 -4.64 -21.09
N ILE A 143 -9.66 -5.53 -20.09
CA ILE A 143 -10.80 -6.38 -19.71
C ILE A 143 -11.98 -5.50 -19.26
N VAL A 144 -11.73 -4.55 -18.35
CA VAL A 144 -12.76 -3.64 -17.82
C VAL A 144 -13.38 -2.79 -18.94
N TYR A 145 -12.57 -2.29 -19.87
CA TYR A 145 -13.05 -1.55 -21.04
C TYR A 145 -13.95 -2.42 -21.93
N ASN A 146 -13.54 -3.64 -22.25
CA ASN A 146 -14.34 -4.57 -23.06
C ASN A 146 -15.64 -4.98 -22.36
N VAL A 147 -15.70 -4.96 -21.03
CA VAL A 147 -16.93 -5.26 -20.28
C VAL A 147 -17.87 -4.06 -20.27
N PHE A 148 -17.37 -2.86 -19.98
CA PHE A 148 -18.19 -1.68 -19.69
C PHE A 148 -18.28 -0.65 -20.82
N ASN A 149 -17.69 -0.92 -21.99
CA ASN A 149 -17.85 -0.04 -23.14
C ASN A 149 -19.34 0.17 -23.46
N TYR A 150 -19.70 1.42 -23.75
CA TYR A 150 -21.11 1.81 -23.97
C TYR A 150 -21.73 1.14 -25.20
N GLU A 151 -21.00 1.11 -26.33
CA GLU A 151 -21.55 0.69 -27.62
C GLU A 151 -21.54 -0.83 -27.77
N SER A 152 -20.40 -1.45 -27.51
CA SER A 152 -20.10 -2.86 -27.81
C SER A 152 -19.61 -3.66 -26.61
N GLY A 153 -19.66 -3.10 -25.40
CA GLY A 153 -19.25 -3.80 -24.19
C GLY A 153 -20.10 -5.02 -23.89
N PHE A 154 -19.52 -6.03 -23.24
CA PHE A 154 -20.22 -7.24 -22.85
C PHE A 154 -21.49 -6.92 -22.04
N LEU A 155 -21.39 -6.03 -21.05
CA LEU A 155 -22.51 -5.65 -20.20
C LEU A 155 -23.68 -5.09 -21.03
N ASN A 156 -23.41 -4.10 -21.88
CA ASN A 156 -24.45 -3.43 -22.66
C ASN A 156 -25.03 -4.32 -23.76
N SER A 157 -24.22 -5.19 -24.35
CA SER A 157 -24.68 -6.19 -25.32
C SER A 157 -25.65 -7.18 -24.66
N THR A 158 -25.34 -7.64 -23.45
CA THR A 158 -26.23 -8.50 -22.67
C THR A 158 -27.50 -7.77 -22.23
N LEU A 159 -27.42 -6.53 -21.73
CA LEU A 159 -28.60 -5.74 -21.36
C LEU A 159 -29.56 -5.53 -22.54
N LYS A 160 -29.03 -5.17 -23.72
CA LYS A 160 -29.82 -5.03 -24.95
C LYS A 160 -30.52 -6.33 -25.35
N SER A 161 -29.86 -7.49 -25.19
CA SER A 161 -30.46 -8.80 -25.49
C SER A 161 -31.66 -9.13 -24.59
N PHE A 162 -31.71 -8.58 -23.38
CA PHE A 162 -32.83 -8.69 -22.46
C PHE A 162 -33.85 -7.55 -22.59
N GLY A 163 -33.67 -6.63 -23.55
CA GLY A 163 -34.56 -5.49 -23.80
C GLY A 163 -34.36 -4.29 -22.88
N TYR A 164 -33.27 -4.24 -22.10
CA TYR A 164 -32.95 -3.10 -21.25
C TYR A 164 -32.14 -2.02 -21.98
N GLU A 165 -32.20 -0.78 -21.48
CA GLU A 165 -31.40 0.33 -21.96
C GLU A 165 -29.90 0.15 -21.64
N SER A 166 -29.05 0.82 -22.43
CA SER A 166 -27.60 0.77 -22.24
C SER A 166 -27.17 1.66 -21.08
N LEU A 167 -26.22 1.19 -20.29
CA LEU A 167 -25.69 1.90 -19.13
C LEU A 167 -24.31 2.47 -19.47
N ASP A 168 -24.16 3.78 -19.34
CA ASP A 168 -22.88 4.47 -19.51
C ASP A 168 -22.10 4.52 -18.20
N VAL A 169 -21.31 3.47 -17.96
CA VAL A 169 -20.50 3.34 -16.75
C VAL A 169 -19.43 4.43 -16.66
N TYR A 170 -18.84 4.84 -17.79
CA TYR A 170 -17.76 5.82 -17.82
C TYR A 170 -18.24 7.26 -17.62
N ASN A 171 -19.55 7.50 -17.68
CA ASN A 171 -20.18 8.78 -17.36
C ASN A 171 -20.90 8.77 -16.00
N THR A 172 -20.73 7.72 -15.18
CA THR A 172 -21.44 7.53 -13.91
C THR A 172 -20.45 7.41 -12.71
N PRO A 173 -20.04 8.52 -12.07
CA PRO A 173 -18.95 8.54 -11.08
C PRO A 173 -19.14 7.66 -9.83
N TRP A 174 -20.37 7.51 -9.35
CA TRP A 174 -20.64 6.78 -8.10
C TRP A 174 -20.42 5.27 -8.25
N VAL A 175 -20.63 4.72 -9.45
CA VAL A 175 -20.42 3.29 -9.74
C VAL A 175 -18.95 2.92 -9.58
N TRP A 176 -18.04 3.82 -9.97
CA TRP A 176 -16.60 3.59 -9.90
C TRP A 176 -16.06 3.47 -8.49
N VAL A 177 -16.72 4.05 -7.50
CA VAL A 177 -16.36 3.85 -6.08
C VAL A 177 -16.40 2.36 -5.73
N PHE A 178 -17.43 1.65 -6.18
CA PHE A 178 -17.59 0.22 -5.93
C PHE A 178 -16.71 -0.62 -6.84
N LEU A 179 -16.64 -0.30 -8.14
CA LEU A 179 -15.85 -1.07 -9.11
C LEU A 179 -14.36 -1.09 -8.76
N ILE A 180 -13.80 0.05 -8.34
CA ILE A 180 -12.40 0.13 -7.94
C ILE A 180 -12.11 -0.79 -6.75
N ILE A 181 -12.99 -0.81 -5.75
CA ILE A 181 -12.87 -1.73 -4.61
C ILE A 181 -12.96 -3.19 -5.05
N ILE A 182 -13.92 -3.52 -5.90
CA ILE A 182 -14.09 -4.89 -6.41
C ILE A 182 -12.85 -5.35 -7.18
N PHE A 183 -12.31 -4.53 -8.08
CA PHE A 183 -11.12 -4.89 -8.86
C PHE A 183 -9.86 -4.96 -7.99
N TYR A 184 -9.73 -4.07 -7.02
CA TYR A 184 -8.66 -4.16 -6.03
C TYR A 184 -8.73 -5.49 -5.26
N LEU A 185 -9.91 -5.83 -4.72
CA LEU A 185 -10.10 -7.05 -3.94
C LEU A 185 -9.90 -8.30 -4.79
N TRP A 186 -10.54 -8.37 -5.97
CA TRP A 186 -10.37 -9.47 -6.92
C TRP A 186 -8.90 -9.78 -7.20
N LYS A 187 -8.10 -8.72 -7.35
CA LYS A 187 -6.68 -8.85 -7.67
C LYS A 187 -5.80 -9.24 -6.47
N ASN A 188 -6.09 -8.73 -5.28
CA ASN A 188 -5.19 -8.84 -4.13
C ASN A 188 -5.61 -9.87 -3.08
N ILE A 189 -6.90 -10.20 -2.99
CA ILE A 189 -7.46 -11.02 -1.90
C ILE A 189 -6.81 -12.40 -1.81
N GLY A 190 -6.52 -13.04 -2.96
CA GLY A 190 -5.88 -14.35 -2.98
C GLY A 190 -4.47 -14.32 -2.41
N TYR A 191 -3.70 -13.28 -2.70
CA TYR A 191 -2.35 -13.13 -2.14
C TYR A 191 -2.41 -12.96 -0.62
N SER A 192 -3.24 -12.03 -0.13
CA SER A 192 -3.41 -11.81 1.31
C SER A 192 -3.94 -13.04 2.04
N MET A 193 -4.88 -13.78 1.42
CA MET A 193 -5.41 -15.02 1.96
C MET A 193 -4.31 -16.06 2.18
N VAL A 194 -3.35 -16.20 1.24
CA VAL A 194 -2.25 -17.16 1.36
C VAL A 194 -1.37 -16.86 2.58
N ILE A 195 -1.14 -15.59 2.91
CA ILE A 195 -0.36 -15.19 4.09
C ILE A 195 -1.08 -15.62 5.38
N TYR A 196 -2.39 -15.38 5.47
CA TYR A 196 -3.19 -15.83 6.61
C TYR A 196 -3.27 -17.36 6.67
N LEU A 197 -3.45 -18.04 5.55
CA LEU A 197 -3.48 -19.49 5.49
C LEU A 197 -2.16 -20.10 5.98
N ALA A 198 -1.02 -19.52 5.59
CA ALA A 198 0.31 -19.94 6.09
C ALA A 198 0.42 -19.79 7.62
N SER A 199 -0.15 -18.72 8.17
CA SER A 199 -0.21 -18.52 9.62
C SER A 199 -1.10 -19.57 10.31
N ILE A 200 -2.27 -19.89 9.74
CA ILE A 200 -3.15 -20.96 10.27
C ILE A 200 -2.43 -22.30 10.26
N THR A 201 -1.69 -22.63 9.19
CA THR A 201 -0.95 -23.90 9.11
C THR A 201 0.23 -23.98 10.08
N GLY A 202 0.69 -22.85 10.63
CA GLY A 202 1.72 -22.82 11.67
C GLY A 202 1.19 -23.10 13.08
N ILE A 203 -0.13 -23.17 13.27
CA ILE A 203 -0.75 -23.48 14.57
C ILE A 203 -0.62 -24.99 14.83
N SER A 204 -0.12 -25.37 16.01
CA SER A 204 0.00 -26.78 16.41
C SER A 204 -1.35 -27.50 16.36
N GLU A 205 -1.37 -28.70 15.78
CA GLU A 205 -2.57 -29.54 15.68
C GLU A 205 -3.10 -29.95 17.06
N GLU A 206 -2.23 -30.02 18.08
CA GLU A 206 -2.57 -30.39 19.45
C GLU A 206 -3.70 -29.51 20.04
N TYR A 207 -3.71 -28.21 19.75
CA TYR A 207 -4.78 -27.31 20.20
C TYR A 207 -6.14 -27.71 19.61
N TYR A 208 -6.16 -28.09 18.34
CA TYR A 208 -7.39 -28.49 17.65
C TYR A 208 -7.86 -29.88 18.06
N GLU A 209 -6.94 -30.79 18.38
CA GLU A 209 -7.25 -32.13 18.89
C GLU A 209 -7.79 -32.09 20.32
N ALA A 210 -7.14 -31.35 21.22
CA ALA A 210 -7.63 -31.14 22.58
C ALA A 210 -9.05 -30.57 22.58
N ALA A 211 -9.30 -29.54 21.78
CA ALA A 211 -10.65 -28.97 21.65
C ALA A 211 -11.69 -29.96 21.09
N LYS A 212 -11.30 -30.86 20.19
CA LYS A 212 -12.20 -31.93 19.71
C LYS A 212 -12.53 -32.93 20.82
N ILE A 213 -11.56 -33.27 21.67
CA ILE A 213 -11.76 -34.15 22.83
C ILE A 213 -12.74 -33.51 23.82
N ASP A 214 -12.65 -32.20 24.02
CA ASP A 214 -13.58 -31.41 24.84
C ASP A 214 -14.97 -31.18 24.19
N GLY A 215 -15.21 -31.75 23.00
CA GLY A 215 -16.49 -31.66 22.29
C GLY A 215 -16.73 -30.33 21.56
N ALA A 216 -15.69 -29.52 21.34
CA ALA A 216 -15.82 -28.25 20.64
C ALA A 216 -16.18 -28.44 19.15
N ASN A 217 -17.21 -27.73 18.69
CA ASN A 217 -17.61 -27.72 17.29
C ASN A 217 -16.66 -26.87 16.43
N ILE A 218 -16.82 -26.93 15.09
CA ILE A 218 -15.92 -26.24 14.14
C ILE A 218 -15.92 -24.71 14.38
N PHE A 219 -17.09 -24.11 14.56
CA PHE A 219 -17.20 -22.66 14.78
C PHE A 219 -16.55 -22.22 16.10
N GLN A 220 -16.66 -23.03 17.15
CA GLN A 220 -15.98 -22.78 18.43
C GLN A 220 -14.46 -22.82 18.25
N ARG A 221 -13.91 -23.81 17.54
CA ARG A 221 -12.46 -23.84 17.27
C ARG A 221 -12.00 -22.62 16.47
N ILE A 222 -12.77 -22.21 15.46
CA ILE A 222 -12.46 -21.00 14.67
C ILE A 222 -12.42 -19.77 15.58
N TRP A 223 -13.45 -19.55 16.40
CA TRP A 223 -13.54 -18.34 17.23
C TRP A 223 -12.62 -18.34 18.44
N TYR A 224 -12.40 -19.49 19.08
CA TYR A 224 -11.63 -19.55 20.33
C TYR A 224 -10.15 -19.93 20.14
N ILE A 225 -9.78 -20.48 18.97
CA ILE A 225 -8.40 -20.89 18.68
C ILE A 225 -7.85 -20.14 17.47
N THR A 226 -8.46 -20.32 16.29
CA THR A 226 -7.90 -19.82 15.03
C THR A 226 -7.86 -18.30 14.97
N VAL A 227 -8.99 -17.61 15.21
CA VAL A 227 -9.07 -16.14 15.12
C VAL A 227 -8.17 -15.45 16.17
N PRO A 228 -8.15 -15.87 17.45
CA PRO A 228 -7.24 -15.31 18.44
C PRO A 228 -5.76 -15.48 18.07
N MET A 229 -5.38 -16.65 17.52
CA MET A 229 -4.00 -16.89 17.09
C MET A 229 -3.62 -16.10 15.83
N LEU A 230 -4.57 -15.80 14.95
CA LEU A 230 -4.34 -14.93 13.78
C LEU A 230 -4.20 -13.45 14.13
N LYS A 231 -4.55 -13.03 15.34
CA LYS A 231 -4.46 -11.62 15.77
C LYS A 231 -3.06 -11.04 15.54
N THR A 232 -2.01 -11.82 15.84
CA THR A 232 -0.62 -11.38 15.66
C THR A 232 -0.32 -11.08 14.19
N THR A 233 -0.63 -12.01 13.29
CA THR A 233 -0.46 -11.80 11.84
C THR A 233 -1.31 -10.64 11.33
N PHE A 234 -2.57 -10.55 11.77
CA PHE A 234 -3.47 -9.47 11.39
C PHE A 234 -2.93 -8.10 11.79
N VAL A 235 -2.47 -7.96 13.04
CA VAL A 235 -1.88 -6.71 13.52
C VAL A 235 -0.67 -6.36 12.66
N MET A 236 0.28 -7.27 12.47
CA MET A 236 1.48 -7.00 11.67
C MET A 236 1.15 -6.53 10.24
N LEU A 237 0.24 -7.21 9.54
CA LEU A 237 -0.17 -6.82 8.20
C LEU A 237 -0.95 -5.50 8.18
N LEU A 238 -1.80 -5.26 9.17
CA LEU A 238 -2.50 -3.99 9.34
C LEU A 238 -1.50 -2.84 9.51
N LEU A 239 -0.44 -3.03 10.30
CA LEU A 239 0.57 -2.01 10.54
C LEU A 239 1.38 -1.69 9.29
N PHE A 240 1.80 -2.71 8.53
CA PHE A 240 2.45 -2.48 7.25
C PHE A 240 1.54 -1.74 6.26
N ALA A 241 0.26 -2.09 6.23
CA ALA A 241 -0.68 -1.42 5.35
C ALA A 241 -0.94 0.04 5.76
N LEU A 242 -1.11 0.31 7.06
CA LEU A 242 -1.22 1.67 7.63
C LEU A 242 0.04 2.50 7.38
N GLY A 243 1.22 1.88 7.44
CA GLY A 243 2.51 2.48 7.06
C GLY A 243 2.52 3.04 5.64
N SER A 244 1.67 2.52 4.76
CA SER A 244 1.54 2.93 3.36
C SER A 244 0.22 3.62 3.05
N ILE A 245 -0.58 4.05 4.04
CA ILE A 245 -1.94 4.55 3.82
C ILE A 245 -2.04 5.80 2.94
N MET A 246 -0.97 6.60 2.85
CA MET A 246 -0.91 7.77 1.97
C MET A 246 -0.42 7.44 0.57
N LYS A 247 0.10 6.22 0.35
CA LYS A 247 0.44 5.72 -0.98
C LYS A 247 -0.84 5.12 -1.58
N GLY A 248 -1.37 5.75 -2.60
CA GLY A 248 -2.52 5.25 -3.32
C GLY A 248 -2.13 4.14 -4.30
N GLN A 249 -3.14 3.43 -4.80
CA GLN A 249 -2.99 2.40 -5.83
C GLN A 249 -2.87 3.03 -7.22
N PHE A 250 -1.82 3.83 -7.47
CA PHE A 250 -1.66 4.61 -8.71
C PHE A 250 -2.01 3.82 -9.97
N ASP A 251 -1.40 2.65 -10.16
CA ASP A 251 -1.62 1.83 -11.36
C ASP A 251 -3.07 1.39 -11.52
N LEU A 252 -3.76 1.04 -10.43
CA LEU A 252 -5.18 0.68 -10.49
C LEU A 252 -6.03 1.87 -10.96
N PHE A 253 -5.88 3.02 -10.32
CA PHE A 253 -6.70 4.20 -10.62
C PHE A 253 -6.38 4.75 -12.01
N TYR A 254 -5.10 4.90 -12.34
CA TYR A 254 -4.69 5.45 -13.62
C TYR A 254 -5.07 4.54 -14.79
N GLN A 255 -4.89 3.22 -14.68
CA GLN A 255 -5.22 2.32 -15.79
C GLN A 255 -6.72 2.18 -16.01
N LEU A 256 -7.53 2.23 -14.95
CA LEU A 256 -8.99 2.10 -15.07
C LEU A 256 -9.68 3.39 -15.51
N ILE A 257 -9.22 4.54 -15.04
CA ILE A 257 -9.88 5.84 -15.24
C ILE A 257 -9.19 6.65 -16.34
N GLY A 258 -7.87 6.54 -16.46
CA GLY A 258 -7.05 7.31 -17.38
C GLY A 258 -7.27 8.81 -17.20
N ASN A 259 -7.64 9.47 -18.31
CA ASN A 259 -7.86 10.90 -18.35
C ASN A 259 -9.33 11.33 -18.31
N ASN A 260 -10.23 10.44 -17.85
CA ASN A 260 -11.66 10.75 -17.81
C ASN A 260 -12.01 11.73 -16.68
N GLY A 261 -12.14 13.01 -17.04
CA GLY A 261 -12.43 14.11 -16.10
C GLY A 261 -13.77 14.02 -15.37
N VAL A 262 -14.75 13.31 -15.95
CA VAL A 262 -16.08 13.14 -15.32
C VAL A 262 -15.96 12.34 -14.02
N LEU A 263 -15.05 11.37 -13.98
CA LEU A 263 -14.89 10.43 -12.86
C LEU A 263 -13.99 10.97 -11.75
N TYR A 264 -13.19 12.01 -12.00
CA TYR A 264 -12.18 12.51 -11.07
C TYR A 264 -12.73 12.91 -9.70
N ASN A 265 -13.98 13.34 -9.62
CA ASN A 265 -14.54 13.75 -8.34
C ASN A 265 -14.55 12.60 -7.32
N THR A 266 -14.78 11.36 -7.77
CA THR A 266 -14.86 10.17 -6.90
C THR A 266 -13.64 9.26 -7.00
N THR A 267 -12.84 9.36 -8.07
CA THR A 267 -11.76 8.39 -8.33
C THR A 267 -10.35 9.00 -8.28
N ASP A 268 -10.21 10.31 -8.26
CA ASP A 268 -8.87 10.91 -8.30
C ASP A 268 -8.21 10.86 -6.91
N ILE A 269 -6.98 10.37 -6.89
CA ILE A 269 -6.13 10.22 -5.69
C ILE A 269 -4.87 11.08 -5.83
N LEU A 270 -4.12 11.24 -4.74
CA LEU A 270 -2.92 12.10 -4.74
C LEU A 270 -1.92 11.69 -5.83
N ASP A 271 -1.62 10.40 -5.97
CA ASP A 271 -0.65 9.92 -6.96
C ASP A 271 -1.10 10.18 -8.41
N THR A 272 -2.39 9.99 -8.73
CA THR A 272 -2.91 10.25 -10.08
C THR A 272 -2.92 11.74 -10.38
N TYR A 273 -3.24 12.57 -9.39
CA TYR A 273 -3.16 14.02 -9.53
C TYR A 273 -1.72 14.51 -9.74
N VAL A 274 -0.75 14.03 -8.94
CA VAL A 274 0.67 14.37 -9.07
C VAL A 274 1.18 14.00 -10.46
N TYR A 275 0.89 12.79 -10.92
CA TYR A 275 1.25 12.32 -12.26
C TYR A 275 0.62 13.19 -13.35
N ARG A 276 -0.70 13.43 -13.27
CA ARG A 276 -1.43 14.18 -14.30
C ARG A 276 -1.00 15.64 -14.36
N SER A 277 -0.78 16.27 -13.20
CA SER A 277 -0.27 17.64 -13.13
C SER A 277 1.11 17.75 -13.78
N LEU A 278 1.98 16.76 -13.56
CA LEU A 278 3.32 16.73 -14.16
C LEU A 278 3.31 16.41 -15.66
N LYS A 279 2.55 15.40 -16.10
CA LYS A 279 2.65 14.82 -17.45
C LYS A 279 1.62 15.33 -18.45
N VAL A 280 0.47 15.79 -17.97
CA VAL A 280 -0.64 16.23 -18.83
C VAL A 280 -0.74 17.74 -18.82
N THR A 281 -0.74 18.36 -17.63
CA THR A 281 -0.86 19.82 -17.48
C THR A 281 0.51 20.53 -17.50
N PHE A 282 1.61 19.78 -17.32
CA PHE A 282 2.98 20.31 -17.23
C PHE A 282 3.18 21.34 -16.11
N ASP A 283 2.37 21.25 -15.05
CA ASP A 283 2.47 22.07 -13.85
C ASP A 283 3.36 21.38 -12.80
N ILE A 284 4.66 21.59 -12.93
CA ILE A 284 5.67 20.99 -12.06
C ILE A 284 5.52 21.51 -10.63
N GLY A 285 5.32 22.82 -10.44
CA GLY A 285 5.23 23.43 -9.11
C GLY A 285 4.07 22.86 -8.29
N MET A 286 2.89 22.75 -8.91
CA MET A 286 1.71 22.15 -8.27
C MET A 286 1.86 20.66 -8.03
N SER A 287 2.43 19.93 -8.98
CA SER A 287 2.70 18.49 -8.84
C SER A 287 3.65 18.21 -7.67
N THR A 288 4.77 18.94 -7.59
CA THR A 288 5.74 18.81 -6.50
C THR A 288 5.15 19.23 -5.16
N ALA A 289 4.33 20.28 -5.11
CA ALA A 289 3.65 20.70 -3.89
C ALA A 289 2.67 19.63 -3.36
N ALA A 290 1.87 19.03 -4.25
CA ALA A 290 0.97 17.94 -3.86
C ALA A 290 1.73 16.69 -3.39
N GLY A 291 2.82 16.31 -4.07
CA GLY A 291 3.67 15.20 -3.66
C GLY A 291 4.40 15.42 -2.33
N LEU A 292 4.87 16.66 -2.07
CA LEU A 292 5.47 17.02 -0.79
C LEU A 292 4.44 16.97 0.35
N TYR A 293 3.23 17.49 0.11
CA TYR A 293 2.12 17.38 1.05
C TYR A 293 1.81 15.92 1.38
N GLN A 294 1.69 15.05 0.38
CA GLN A 294 1.43 13.63 0.57
C GLN A 294 2.51 12.96 1.42
N SER A 295 3.78 13.27 1.15
CA SER A 295 4.93 12.72 1.87
C SER A 295 4.97 13.19 3.33
N LEU A 296 4.75 14.48 3.57
CA LEU A 296 4.77 15.05 4.91
C LEU A 296 3.59 14.54 5.75
N PHE A 297 2.39 14.54 5.18
CA PHE A 297 1.20 14.04 5.86
C PHE A 297 1.33 12.54 6.15
N GLY A 298 1.84 11.76 5.18
CA GLY A 298 2.15 10.34 5.38
C GLY A 298 3.15 10.12 6.51
N PHE A 299 4.25 10.87 6.52
CA PHE A 299 5.24 10.81 7.61
C PHE A 299 4.61 11.08 8.98
N VAL A 300 3.86 12.17 9.13
CA VAL A 300 3.19 12.52 10.40
C VAL A 300 2.20 11.44 10.82
N LEU A 301 1.42 10.91 9.88
CA LEU A 301 0.45 9.85 10.16
C LEU A 301 1.15 8.58 10.64
N ILE A 302 2.18 8.12 9.94
CA ILE A 302 2.93 6.90 10.30
C ILE A 302 3.58 7.06 11.67
N MET A 303 4.20 8.20 11.95
CA MET A 303 4.81 8.48 13.26
C MET A 303 3.77 8.46 14.37
N THR A 304 2.59 9.03 14.12
CA THR A 304 1.48 9.05 15.08
C THR A 304 0.95 7.64 15.34
N VAL A 305 0.72 6.86 14.28
CA VAL A 305 0.26 5.48 14.36
C VAL A 305 1.28 4.62 15.12
N ASN A 306 2.57 4.69 14.75
CA ASN A 306 3.64 3.96 15.43
C ASN A 306 3.71 4.30 16.93
N TYR A 307 3.60 5.60 17.28
CA TYR A 307 3.60 6.04 18.66
C TYR A 307 2.42 5.45 19.47
N ILE A 308 1.23 5.42 18.87
CA ILE A 308 0.04 4.83 19.50
C ILE A 308 0.24 3.33 19.74
N ILE A 309 0.76 2.61 18.74
CA ILE A 309 0.97 1.16 18.82
C ILE A 309 1.99 0.82 19.90
N LYS A 310 3.12 1.53 19.91
CA LYS A 310 4.17 1.36 20.91
C LYS A 310 3.63 1.49 22.33
N LYS A 311 2.72 2.44 22.56
CA LYS A 311 2.06 2.62 23.86
C LYS A 311 1.13 1.46 24.25
N ILE A 312 0.57 0.74 23.28
CA ILE A 312 -0.35 -0.39 23.53
C ILE A 312 0.42 -1.70 23.67
N ASN A 313 1.37 -1.96 22.78
CA ASN A 313 2.24 -3.14 22.81
C ASN A 313 3.54 -2.86 22.05
N ASP A 314 4.65 -2.83 22.78
CA ASP A 314 6.00 -2.57 22.25
C ASP A 314 6.44 -3.61 21.20
N GLU A 315 5.96 -4.86 21.27
CA GLU A 315 6.35 -5.92 20.32
C GLU A 315 5.83 -5.66 18.90
N TYR A 316 4.82 -4.81 18.74
CA TYR A 316 4.24 -4.47 17.44
C TYR A 316 4.71 -3.12 16.90
N ALA A 317 5.62 -2.41 17.58
CA ALA A 317 6.15 -1.15 17.05
C ALA A 317 6.96 -1.40 15.77
N LEU A 318 6.76 -0.55 14.75
CA LEU A 318 7.50 -0.63 13.49
C LEU A 318 8.98 -0.24 13.69
N PHE A 319 9.23 0.70 14.60
CA PHE A 319 10.57 1.19 15.02
C PHE A 319 10.55 1.70 16.46
#